data_AF-A0A7T4Y7B6-F1
#
_entry.id   AF-A0A7T4Y7B6-F1
#
_cell.length_a   1.000
_cell.length_b   1.000
_cell.length_c   1.000
_cell.angle_alpha   90.00
_cell.angle_beta   90.00
_cell.angle_gamma   90.00
#
_symmetry.space_group_name_H-M   'P 1'
#
loop_
_entity.id
_entity.type
_entity.pdbx_description
1 polymer ?
#
loop_
_entity_poly.entity_id
_entity_poly.type
_entity_poly.pdbx_seq_one_letter_code
_entity_poly.pdbx_strand_id
1 'polypeptide(L)'
;MDVEEIALERTLVDYTDGETTFEGYVARPTRLGPSAPCVLLAHEWSGLSEPIKRNADRLAALGYVCFAADVYGKGVRGDPMGDNSHLMNPMLADRALLRQRLLAGLDAAMALPGVDPARIAAVGYCFGGLCALDLARAAPPNLVAAISIHGVLRPPRIGRQGPISASVLLLHGWEDPVAPPADVLAIASELTDAGADWQLHAYGHARHAFTFAGANFPERGIVYDAKADRRSWAAMKGFLAE
;
A
#
# COMPACT_ATOMS: atom_id res chain seq x y z
N MET A 1 -11.23 -1.13 -30.11
CA MET A 1 -12.10 -0.46 -29.13
C MET A 1 -11.19 0.47 -28.36
N ASP A 2 -11.22 1.74 -28.72
CA ASP A 2 -10.48 2.77 -28.01
C ASP A 2 -11.05 2.84 -26.59
N VAL A 3 -10.25 2.43 -25.61
CA VAL A 3 -10.58 2.62 -24.20
C VAL A 3 -10.48 4.12 -23.99
N GLU A 4 -11.62 4.78 -23.79
CA GLU A 4 -11.67 6.21 -23.50
C GLU A 4 -10.74 6.49 -22.32
N GLU A 5 -9.70 7.30 -22.54
CA GLU A 5 -8.71 7.60 -21.50
C GLU A 5 -9.42 8.39 -20.39
N ILE A 6 -9.48 7.80 -19.18
CA ILE A 6 -10.15 8.44 -18.05
C ILE A 6 -9.33 9.67 -17.65
N ALA A 7 -9.88 10.85 -17.89
CA ALA A 7 -9.26 12.10 -17.47
C ALA A 7 -9.25 12.20 -15.94
N LEU A 8 -8.09 12.53 -15.36
CA LEU A 8 -7.86 12.59 -13.91
C LEU A 8 -7.58 14.03 -13.43
N GLU A 9 -8.17 14.40 -12.30
CA GLU A 9 -7.79 15.55 -11.48
C GLU A 9 -6.76 15.12 -10.43
N ARG A 10 -5.78 15.99 -10.18
CA ARG A 10 -4.66 15.74 -9.28
C ARG A 10 -4.46 16.90 -8.33
N THR A 11 -4.46 16.63 -7.03
CA THR A 11 -4.25 17.66 -6.00
C THR A 11 -3.34 17.14 -4.90
N LEU A 12 -2.73 18.09 -4.18
CA LEU A 12 -2.03 17.81 -2.93
C LEU A 12 -2.91 18.31 -1.78
N VAL A 13 -3.06 17.49 -0.75
CA VAL A 13 -3.88 17.79 0.42
C VAL A 13 -3.04 17.60 1.67
N ASP A 14 -2.93 18.65 2.48
CA ASP A 14 -2.25 18.55 3.77
C ASP A 14 -3.14 17.86 4.80
N TYR A 15 -2.53 17.07 5.67
CA TYR A 15 -3.18 16.50 6.85
C TYR A 15 -2.17 16.43 8.00
N THR A 16 -2.63 16.16 9.21
CA THR A 16 -1.80 16.24 10.42
C THR A 16 -1.94 15.03 11.31
N ASP A 17 -0.85 14.66 11.97
CA ASP A 17 -0.84 13.80 13.15
C ASP A 17 -0.16 14.56 14.30
N GLY A 18 -0.97 15.03 15.25
CA GLY A 18 -0.52 16.01 16.25
C GLY A 18 0.02 17.28 15.60
N GLU A 19 1.27 17.63 15.91
CA GLU A 19 1.96 18.82 15.37
C GLU A 19 2.67 18.53 14.03
N THR A 20 2.71 17.27 13.58
CA THR A 20 3.41 16.91 12.34
C THR A 20 2.47 17.04 11.15
N THR A 21 2.87 17.84 10.15
CA THR A 21 2.16 17.96 8.86
C THR A 21 2.66 16.92 7.86
N PHE A 22 1.71 16.29 7.18
CA PHE A 22 1.89 15.36 6.07
C PHE A 22 1.19 15.90 4.83
N GLU A 23 1.45 15.28 3.68
CA GLU A 23 0.87 15.68 2.40
C GLU A 23 0.40 14.44 1.66
N GLY A 24 -0.88 14.36 1.31
CA GLY A 24 -1.43 13.32 0.46
C GLY A 24 -1.49 13.76 -0.99
N TYR A 25 -1.16 12.87 -1.92
CA TYR A 25 -1.44 13.08 -3.34
C TYR A 25 -2.76 12.41 -3.70
N VAL A 26 -3.71 13.21 -4.19
CA VAL A 26 -5.03 12.75 -4.59
C VAL A 26 -5.09 12.67 -6.10
N ALA A 27 -5.39 11.50 -6.65
CA ALA A 27 -5.75 11.30 -8.04
C ALA A 27 -7.21 10.86 -8.12
N ARG A 28 -8.00 11.52 -8.95
CA ARG A 28 -9.45 11.29 -9.06
C ARG A 28 -9.93 11.34 -10.50
N PRO A 29 -10.79 10.40 -10.95
CA PRO A 29 -11.52 10.55 -12.21
C PRO A 29 -12.39 11.81 -12.24
N THR A 30 -12.25 12.62 -13.28
CA THR A 30 -13.07 13.84 -13.54
C THR A 30 -14.57 13.55 -13.58
N ARG A 31 -14.96 12.32 -13.96
CA ARG A 31 -16.34 11.84 -13.98
C ARG A 31 -16.50 10.72 -12.97
N LEU A 32 -16.77 11.09 -11.72
CA LEU A 32 -17.01 10.14 -10.63
C LEU A 32 -18.35 10.45 -9.96
N GLY A 33 -19.04 9.41 -9.48
CA GLY A 33 -20.26 9.59 -8.70
C GLY A 33 -20.01 10.32 -7.37
N PRO A 34 -21.07 10.78 -6.67
CA PRO A 34 -20.95 11.54 -5.42
C PRO A 34 -20.48 10.70 -4.22
N SER A 35 -20.44 9.37 -4.36
CA SER A 35 -19.98 8.42 -3.35
C SER A 35 -19.14 7.34 -4.04
N ALA A 36 -17.83 7.47 -3.94
CA ALA A 36 -16.88 6.63 -4.65
C ALA A 36 -15.97 5.84 -3.70
N PRO A 37 -15.62 4.59 -4.07
CA PRO A 37 -14.62 3.84 -3.32
C PRO A 37 -13.26 4.54 -3.39
N CYS A 38 -12.50 4.43 -2.31
CA CYS A 38 -11.18 5.04 -2.17
C CYS A 38 -10.09 3.97 -1.99
N VAL A 39 -8.96 4.17 -2.66
CA VAL A 39 -7.73 3.42 -2.42
C VAL A 39 -6.74 4.32 -1.71
N LEU A 40 -6.44 4.01 -0.46
CA LEU A 40 -5.30 4.57 0.26
C LEU A 40 -4.04 3.86 -0.21
N LEU A 41 -3.14 4.57 -0.90
CA LEU A 41 -1.88 4.05 -1.39
C LEU A 41 -0.74 4.42 -0.43
N ALA A 42 -0.19 3.43 0.26
CA ALA A 42 1.02 3.60 1.06
C ALA A 42 2.27 3.49 0.18
N HIS A 43 3.17 4.46 0.31
CA HIS A 43 4.37 4.57 -0.53
C HIS A 43 5.44 3.52 -0.22
N GLU A 44 6.33 3.27 -1.17
CA GLU A 44 7.56 2.52 -0.93
C GLU A 44 8.57 3.33 -0.09
N TRP A 45 9.72 2.74 0.23
CA TRP A 45 10.70 3.28 1.18
C TRP A 45 11.23 4.70 0.87
N SER A 46 11.07 5.25 -0.35
CA SER A 46 11.47 6.61 -0.75
C SER A 46 10.44 7.71 -0.46
N GLY A 47 9.27 7.38 0.10
CA GLY A 47 8.25 8.37 0.42
C GLY A 47 7.25 8.60 -0.72
N LEU A 48 6.45 9.67 -0.62
CA LEU A 48 5.50 10.08 -1.66
C LEU A 48 6.24 10.66 -2.89
N SER A 49 6.93 9.77 -3.59
CA SER A 49 7.77 9.99 -4.76
C SER A 49 6.96 9.97 -6.06
N GLU A 50 7.57 10.42 -7.17
CA GLU A 50 6.90 10.42 -8.47
C GLU A 50 6.46 9.02 -8.96
N PRO A 51 7.25 7.93 -8.78
CA PRO A 51 6.77 6.57 -9.02
C PRO A 51 5.47 6.22 -8.27
N ILE A 52 5.32 6.65 -7.02
CA ILE A 52 4.11 6.41 -6.24
C ILE A 52 2.93 7.24 -6.74
N LYS A 53 3.15 8.51 -7.10
CA LYS A 53 2.10 9.34 -7.73
C LYS A 53 1.58 8.73 -9.03
N ARG A 54 2.47 8.16 -9.85
CA ARG A 54 2.05 7.40 -11.05
C ARG A 54 1.25 6.14 -10.73
N ASN A 55 1.56 5.43 -9.64
CA ASN A 55 0.73 4.31 -9.21
C ASN A 55 -0.64 4.78 -8.70
N ALA A 56 -0.70 5.95 -8.05
CA ALA A 56 -1.98 6.56 -7.66
C ALA A 56 -2.84 6.90 -8.89
N ASP A 57 -2.24 7.48 -9.93
CA ASP A 57 -2.90 7.73 -11.21
C ASP A 57 -3.43 6.43 -11.85
N ARG A 58 -2.64 5.35 -11.83
CA ARG A 58 -3.05 4.05 -12.37
C ARG A 58 -4.23 3.45 -11.62
N LEU A 59 -4.28 3.60 -10.29
CA LEU A 59 -5.41 3.17 -9.47
C LEU A 59 -6.63 4.06 -9.72
N ALA A 60 -6.45 5.38 -9.81
CA ALA A 60 -7.53 6.30 -10.14
C ALA A 60 -8.14 6.01 -11.51
N ALA A 61 -7.32 5.65 -12.50
CA ALA A 61 -7.76 5.22 -13.82
C ALA A 61 -8.55 3.90 -13.83
N LEU A 62 -8.69 3.20 -12.71
CA LEU A 62 -9.62 2.06 -12.56
C LEU A 62 -11.00 2.48 -12.03
N GLY A 63 -11.22 3.78 -11.74
CA GLY A 63 -12.48 4.30 -11.24
C GLY A 63 -12.52 4.55 -9.73
N TYR A 64 -11.37 4.52 -9.04
CA TYR A 64 -11.27 4.82 -7.61
C TYR A 64 -10.84 6.27 -7.37
N VAL A 65 -11.18 6.86 -6.22
CA VAL A 65 -10.37 7.96 -5.67
C VAL A 65 -9.10 7.33 -5.13
N CYS A 66 -7.92 7.78 -5.54
CA CYS A 66 -6.67 7.31 -4.95
C CYS A 66 -6.07 8.40 -4.07
N PHE A 67 -5.85 8.10 -2.79
CA PHE A 67 -5.12 8.93 -1.84
C PHE A 67 -3.78 8.28 -1.53
N ALA A 68 -2.70 8.76 -2.13
CA ALA A 68 -1.36 8.31 -1.79
C ALA A 68 -0.87 9.05 -0.54
N ALA A 69 -0.82 8.32 0.58
CA ALA A 69 -0.53 8.85 1.90
C ALA A 69 0.99 8.99 2.12
N ASP A 70 1.40 10.13 2.68
CA ASP A 70 2.76 10.36 3.16
C ASP A 70 2.92 9.87 4.60
N VAL A 71 3.87 8.97 4.82
CA VAL A 71 4.13 8.37 6.12
C VAL A 71 5.33 9.04 6.81
N TYR A 72 6.19 9.73 6.06
CA TYR A 72 7.43 10.31 6.59
C TYR A 72 7.25 11.75 7.05
N GLY A 73 6.34 12.50 6.43
CA GLY A 73 6.09 13.91 6.73
C GLY A 73 6.29 14.79 5.52
N LYS A 74 5.59 15.93 5.49
CA LYS A 74 5.56 16.84 4.34
C LYS A 74 6.98 17.28 3.96
N GLY A 75 7.32 17.11 2.69
CA GLY A 75 8.64 17.45 2.15
C GLY A 75 9.75 16.43 2.43
N VAL A 76 9.48 15.35 3.18
CA VAL A 76 10.48 14.31 3.50
C VAL A 76 10.43 13.19 2.45
N ARG A 77 11.36 13.20 1.49
CA ARG A 77 11.44 12.22 0.40
C ARG A 77 12.85 11.70 0.24
N GLY A 78 12.96 10.44 -0.13
CA GLY A 78 14.21 9.75 -0.42
C GLY A 78 14.50 9.72 -1.93
N ASP A 79 15.60 9.05 -2.30
CA ASP A 79 15.93 8.73 -3.68
C ASP A 79 15.34 7.35 -4.02
N PRO A 80 14.41 7.22 -4.97
CA PRO A 80 13.83 5.93 -5.34
C PRO A 80 14.88 4.84 -5.71
N MET A 81 16.08 5.22 -6.17
CA MET A 81 17.18 4.28 -6.50
C MET A 81 18.24 4.18 -5.39
N GLY A 82 18.20 5.11 -4.44
CA GLY A 82 19.19 5.26 -3.37
C GLY A 82 18.86 4.42 -2.13
N ASP A 83 19.63 4.60 -1.06
CA ASP A 83 19.36 3.99 0.23
C ASP A 83 18.50 4.92 1.10
N ASN A 84 17.25 4.51 1.36
CA ASN A 84 16.29 5.25 2.18
C ASN A 84 16.09 4.65 3.57
N SER A 85 17.01 3.79 4.03
CA SER A 85 16.94 3.16 5.35
C SER A 85 16.81 4.17 6.49
N HIS A 86 17.42 5.36 6.35
CA HIS A 86 17.32 6.43 7.34
C HIS A 86 15.89 7.00 7.51
N LEU A 87 15.04 6.91 6.47
CA LEU A 87 13.62 7.30 6.55
C LEU A 87 12.74 6.16 7.07
N MET A 88 13.01 4.95 6.59
CA MET A 88 12.19 3.77 6.90
C MET A 88 12.44 3.23 8.32
N ASN A 89 13.71 3.16 8.75
CA ASN A 89 14.09 2.52 10.00
C ASN A 89 13.41 3.12 11.25
N PRO A 90 13.24 4.45 11.38
CA PRO A 90 12.46 5.02 12.48
C PRO A 90 11.03 4.47 12.57
N MET A 91 10.36 4.27 11.42
CA MET A 91 9.00 3.71 11.37
C MET A 91 8.98 2.21 11.67
N LEU A 92 10.04 1.47 11.33
CA LEU A 92 10.15 0.05 11.68
C LEU A 92 10.47 -0.15 13.16
N ALA A 93 11.26 0.76 13.75
CA ALA A 93 11.61 0.74 15.15
C ALA A 93 10.41 1.10 16.04
N ASP A 94 9.60 2.07 15.62
CA ASP A 94 8.38 2.49 16.31
C ASP A 94 7.13 2.19 15.48
N ARG A 95 6.66 0.94 15.58
CA ARG A 95 5.46 0.49 14.89
C ARG A 95 4.16 1.07 15.48
N ALA A 96 4.20 1.61 16.70
CA ALA A 96 3.06 2.31 17.28
C ALA A 96 2.89 3.68 16.61
N LEU A 97 3.99 4.43 16.47
CA LEU A 97 4.01 5.67 15.70
C LEU A 97 3.61 5.45 14.24
N LEU A 98 4.12 4.39 13.60
CA LEU A 98 3.71 4.04 12.23
C LEU A 98 2.20 3.82 12.15
N ARG A 99 1.63 3.00 13.04
CA ARG A 99 0.17 2.76 13.09
C ARG A 99 -0.61 4.07 13.24
N GLN A 100 -0.18 4.96 14.14
CA GLN A 100 -0.81 6.25 14.37
C GLN A 100 -0.85 7.10 13.08
N ARG A 101 0.29 7.22 12.38
CA ARG A 101 0.38 7.98 11.11
C ARG A 101 -0.47 7.37 10.00
N LEU A 102 -0.53 6.05 9.92
CA LEU A 102 -1.36 5.36 8.94
C LEU A 102 -2.85 5.59 9.20
N LEU A 103 -3.29 5.60 10.46
CA LEU A 103 -4.66 5.93 10.83
C LEU A 103 -4.98 7.40 10.51
N ALA A 104 -4.06 8.33 10.75
CA ALA A 104 -4.24 9.73 10.33
C ALA A 104 -4.38 9.88 8.81
N GLY A 105 -3.61 9.10 8.03
CA GLY A 105 -3.77 9.03 6.58
C GLY A 105 -5.11 8.44 6.13
N LEU A 106 -5.62 7.43 6.85
CA LEU A 106 -6.95 6.86 6.61
C LEU A 106 -8.06 7.89 6.88
N ASP A 107 -7.95 8.63 7.98
CA ASP A 107 -8.89 9.70 8.33
C ASP A 107 -8.88 10.81 7.27
N ALA A 108 -7.70 11.20 6.79
CA ALA A 108 -7.55 12.17 5.70
C ALA A 108 -8.19 11.68 4.39
N ALA A 109 -8.01 10.40 4.04
CA ALA A 109 -8.63 9.80 2.87
C ALA A 109 -10.17 9.77 2.98
N MET A 110 -10.71 9.45 4.17
CA MET A 110 -12.16 9.48 4.44
C MET A 110 -12.75 10.89 4.34
N ALA A 111 -11.98 11.92 4.71
CA ALA A 111 -12.43 13.30 4.70
C ALA A 111 -12.46 13.93 3.30
N LEU A 112 -11.94 13.26 2.27
CA LEU A 112 -11.96 13.77 0.90
C LEU A 112 -13.39 13.89 0.36
N PRO A 113 -13.73 15.00 -0.33
CA PRO A 113 -15.06 15.18 -0.91
C PRO A 113 -15.47 14.02 -1.84
N GLY A 114 -16.61 13.39 -1.58
CA GLY A 114 -17.17 12.33 -2.41
C GLY A 114 -16.51 10.95 -2.28
N VAL A 115 -15.62 10.76 -1.30
CA VAL A 115 -15.20 9.43 -0.86
C VAL A 115 -16.29 8.81 0.00
N ASP A 116 -16.55 7.53 -0.23
CA ASP A 116 -17.38 6.71 0.65
C ASP A 116 -16.52 6.12 1.79
N PRO A 117 -16.71 6.57 3.05
CA PRO A 117 -15.90 6.10 4.16
C PRO A 117 -16.14 4.61 4.50
N ALA A 118 -17.18 3.97 3.96
CA ALA A 118 -17.42 2.54 4.14
C ALA A 118 -16.72 1.67 3.08
N ARG A 119 -16.07 2.26 2.07
CA ARG A 119 -15.43 1.54 0.95
C ARG A 119 -13.99 2.01 0.73
N ILE A 120 -13.15 1.78 1.73
CA ILE A 120 -11.72 2.10 1.64
C ILE A 120 -10.89 0.82 1.60
N ALA A 121 -10.04 0.72 0.57
CA ALA A 121 -8.98 -0.29 0.49
C ALA A 121 -7.61 0.37 0.73
N ALA A 122 -6.70 -0.34 1.38
CA ALA A 122 -5.30 0.04 1.46
C ALA A 122 -4.48 -0.78 0.47
N VAL A 123 -3.62 -0.14 -0.33
CA VAL A 123 -2.65 -0.79 -1.22
C VAL A 123 -1.27 -0.28 -0.86
N GLY A 124 -0.26 -1.13 -0.91
CA GLY A 124 1.11 -0.63 -0.79
C GLY A 124 2.18 -1.54 -1.34
N TYR A 125 3.31 -0.92 -1.64
CA TYR A 125 4.48 -1.53 -2.28
C TYR A 125 5.66 -1.51 -1.33
N CYS A 126 6.38 -2.62 -1.14
CA CYS A 126 7.60 -2.66 -0.28
C CYS A 126 7.25 -2.23 1.16
N PHE A 127 7.82 -1.13 1.66
CA PHE A 127 7.45 -0.52 2.95
C PHE A 127 5.94 -0.24 3.02
N GLY A 128 5.34 0.25 1.94
CA GLY A 128 3.90 0.45 1.85
C GLY A 128 3.11 -0.85 1.96
N GLY A 129 3.67 -1.97 1.52
CA GLY A 129 3.05 -3.29 1.68
C GLY A 129 3.00 -3.72 3.15
N LEU A 130 3.99 -3.33 3.96
CA LEU A 130 3.93 -3.46 5.41
C LEU A 130 2.89 -2.51 6.01
N CYS A 131 2.82 -1.27 5.52
CA CYS A 131 1.83 -0.29 5.98
C CYS A 131 0.38 -0.76 5.74
N ALA A 132 0.09 -1.33 4.58
CA ALA A 132 -1.24 -1.89 4.27
C ALA A 132 -1.62 -3.02 5.24
N LEU A 133 -0.67 -3.91 5.55
CA LEU A 133 -0.89 -4.98 6.54
C LEU A 133 -1.05 -4.41 7.95
N ASP A 134 -0.30 -3.38 8.32
CA ASP A 134 -0.42 -2.75 9.64
C ASP A 134 -1.74 -1.99 9.84
N LEU A 135 -2.29 -1.41 8.77
CA LEU A 135 -3.66 -0.90 8.77
C LEU A 135 -4.67 -2.03 8.95
N ALA A 136 -4.54 -3.15 8.23
CA ALA A 136 -5.41 -4.31 8.43
C ALA A 136 -5.37 -4.82 9.87
N ARG A 137 -4.17 -4.94 10.45
CA ARG A 137 -3.94 -5.34 11.85
C ARG A 137 -4.52 -4.37 12.87
N ALA A 138 -4.57 -3.08 12.53
CA ALA A 138 -5.21 -2.06 13.37
C ALA A 138 -6.75 -2.17 13.34
N ALA A 139 -7.31 -2.91 12.38
CA ALA A 139 -8.73 -3.20 12.22
C ALA A 139 -9.66 -1.97 12.32
N PRO A 140 -9.36 -0.84 11.63
CA PRO A 140 -10.31 0.27 11.58
C PRO A 140 -11.57 -0.19 10.82
N PRO A 141 -12.78 0.17 11.29
CA PRO A 141 -14.04 -0.34 10.73
C PRO A 141 -14.28 0.09 9.28
N ASN A 142 -13.57 1.11 8.79
CA ASN A 142 -13.70 1.70 7.46
C ASN A 142 -12.86 0.99 6.39
N LEU A 143 -11.89 0.16 6.81
CA LEU A 143 -11.01 -0.54 5.89
C LEU A 143 -11.63 -1.89 5.51
N VAL A 144 -12.04 -2.02 4.25
CA VAL A 144 -12.66 -3.24 3.73
C VAL A 144 -11.65 -4.20 3.11
N ALA A 145 -10.51 -3.69 2.64
CA ALA A 145 -9.48 -4.49 1.98
C ALA A 145 -8.07 -3.95 2.24
N ALA A 146 -7.08 -4.84 2.30
CA ALA A 146 -5.67 -4.50 2.36
C ALA A 146 -4.85 -5.36 1.38
N ILE A 147 -4.11 -4.72 0.47
CA ILE A 147 -3.28 -5.38 -0.53
C ILE A 147 -1.80 -5.04 -0.29
N SER A 148 -1.02 -6.08 0.00
CA SER A 148 0.43 -5.98 0.17
C SER A 148 1.15 -6.49 -1.07
N ILE A 149 1.95 -5.63 -1.70
CA ILE A 149 2.73 -5.98 -2.89
C ILE A 149 4.22 -5.98 -2.52
N HIS A 150 4.85 -7.16 -2.62
CA HIS A 150 6.23 -7.44 -2.18
C HIS A 150 6.57 -6.69 -0.88
N GLY A 151 5.68 -6.79 0.10
CA GLY A 151 5.78 -6.10 1.37
C GLY A 151 6.60 -6.85 2.40
N VAL A 152 7.02 -6.14 3.46
CA VAL A 152 7.56 -6.79 4.65
C VAL A 152 6.40 -7.38 5.45
N LEU A 153 6.43 -8.69 5.71
CA LEU A 153 5.27 -9.42 6.23
C LEU A 153 5.18 -9.45 7.76
N ARG A 154 6.29 -9.17 8.45
CA ARG A 154 6.39 -9.36 9.91
C ARG A 154 5.47 -8.41 10.70
N PRO A 155 4.70 -8.93 11.67
CA PRO A 155 3.77 -8.13 12.47
C PRO A 155 4.49 -7.20 13.46
N PRO A 156 3.82 -6.11 13.90
CA PRO A 156 4.34 -5.22 14.93
C PRO A 156 4.27 -5.87 16.32
N ARG A 157 5.22 -5.55 17.21
CA ARG A 157 5.27 -6.05 18.59
C ARG A 157 4.60 -5.11 19.58
N ILE A 158 3.36 -4.70 19.30
CA ILE A 158 2.62 -3.69 20.07
C ILE A 158 1.39 -4.24 20.81
N GLY A 159 1.27 -5.58 20.89
CA GLY A 159 0.20 -6.27 21.60
C GLY A 159 -0.15 -7.61 20.93
N ARG A 160 -1.12 -8.32 21.50
CA ARG A 160 -1.72 -9.49 20.84
C ARG A 160 -2.57 -9.02 19.66
N GLN A 161 -2.44 -9.68 18.52
CA GLN A 161 -3.28 -9.42 17.35
C GLN A 161 -4.75 -9.78 17.68
N GLY A 162 -5.66 -8.83 17.46
CA GLY A 162 -7.10 -9.03 17.51
C GLY A 162 -7.65 -9.49 16.16
N PRO A 163 -8.98 -9.66 16.03
CA PRO A 163 -9.60 -9.99 14.76
C PRO A 163 -9.29 -8.97 13.66
N ILE A 164 -9.07 -9.43 12.44
CA ILE A 164 -8.87 -8.59 11.26
C ILE A 164 -10.13 -8.69 10.40
N SER A 165 -10.84 -7.57 10.23
CA SER A 165 -12.11 -7.53 9.49
C SER A 165 -11.95 -7.25 7.99
N ALA A 166 -10.83 -6.64 7.58
CA ALA A 166 -10.55 -6.36 6.18
C ALA A 166 -10.13 -7.65 5.45
N SER A 167 -10.57 -7.83 4.21
CA SER A 167 -10.03 -8.88 3.34
C SER A 167 -8.58 -8.55 2.97
N VAL A 168 -7.69 -9.54 2.96
CA VAL A 168 -6.24 -9.33 2.77
C VAL A 168 -5.73 -10.07 1.54
N LEU A 169 -5.10 -9.35 0.61
CA LEU A 169 -4.40 -9.92 -0.54
C LEU A 169 -2.89 -9.70 -0.43
N LEU A 170 -2.12 -10.78 -0.52
CA LEU A 170 -0.65 -10.74 -0.54
C LEU A 170 -0.13 -11.12 -1.92
N LEU A 171 0.63 -10.22 -2.55
CA LEU A 171 1.22 -10.38 -3.88
C LEU A 171 2.74 -10.38 -3.73
N HIS A 172 3.33 -11.57 -3.65
CA HIS A 172 4.67 -11.75 -3.09
C HIS A 172 5.63 -12.42 -4.09
N GLY A 173 6.90 -11.98 -4.12
CA GLY A 173 7.95 -12.63 -4.89
C GLY A 173 8.58 -13.76 -4.09
N TRP A 174 8.57 -14.99 -4.60
CA TRP A 174 9.00 -16.16 -3.82
C TRP A 174 10.48 -16.14 -3.40
N GLU A 175 11.33 -15.46 -4.18
CA GLU A 175 12.77 -15.32 -3.92
C GLU A 175 13.11 -13.96 -3.27
N ASP A 176 12.14 -13.31 -2.62
CA ASP A 176 12.33 -12.05 -1.92
C ASP A 176 13.14 -12.25 -0.61
N PRO A 177 14.37 -11.71 -0.51
CA PRO A 177 15.19 -11.88 0.70
C PRO A 177 14.71 -11.02 1.88
N VAL A 178 13.85 -10.03 1.63
CA VAL A 178 13.28 -9.17 2.68
C VAL A 178 12.18 -9.90 3.46
N ALA A 179 11.44 -10.77 2.78
CA ALA A 179 10.39 -11.60 3.36
C ALA A 179 10.52 -13.04 2.82
N PRO A 180 11.43 -13.87 3.38
CA PRO A 180 11.66 -15.22 2.90
C PRO A 180 10.44 -16.14 3.13
N PRO A 181 10.39 -17.35 2.55
CA PRO A 181 9.26 -18.27 2.67
C PRO A 181 8.77 -18.56 4.10
N ALA A 182 9.64 -18.49 5.11
CA ALA A 182 9.24 -18.61 6.51
C ALA A 182 8.30 -17.47 6.96
N ASP A 183 8.56 -16.23 6.52
CA ASP A 183 7.70 -15.07 6.80
C ASP A 183 6.34 -15.22 6.11
N VAL A 184 6.30 -15.80 4.90
CA VAL A 184 5.07 -16.11 4.15
C VAL A 184 4.19 -17.10 4.90
N LEU A 185 4.77 -18.17 5.43
CA LEU A 185 4.04 -19.13 6.25
C LEU A 185 3.56 -18.52 7.57
N ALA A 186 4.39 -17.68 8.20
CA ALA A 186 4.04 -17.02 9.45
C ALA A 186 2.85 -16.08 9.30
N ILE A 187 2.81 -15.26 8.23
CA ILE A 187 1.67 -14.35 8.01
C ILE A 187 0.40 -15.11 7.62
N ALA A 188 0.50 -16.21 6.88
CA ALA A 188 -0.67 -17.05 6.59
C ALA A 188 -1.31 -17.61 7.88
N SER A 189 -0.49 -18.05 8.83
CA SER A 189 -0.96 -18.46 10.16
C SER A 189 -1.58 -17.28 10.91
N GLU A 190 -0.90 -16.13 10.96
CA GLU A 190 -1.37 -14.92 11.64
C GLU A 190 -2.76 -14.50 11.15
N LEU A 191 -2.95 -14.39 9.83
CA LEU A 191 -4.22 -13.97 9.24
C LEU A 191 -5.34 -14.99 9.48
N THR A 192 -5.01 -16.28 9.42
CA THR A 192 -5.96 -17.36 9.75
C THR A 192 -6.39 -17.29 11.21
N ASP A 193 -5.44 -17.16 12.14
CA ASP A 193 -5.72 -17.08 13.58
C ASP A 193 -6.48 -15.80 13.95
N ALA A 194 -6.27 -14.71 13.21
CA ALA A 194 -7.02 -13.47 13.34
C ALA A 194 -8.40 -13.50 12.66
N GLY A 195 -8.77 -14.61 12.00
CA GLY A 195 -10.06 -14.77 11.33
C GLY A 195 -10.26 -13.88 10.10
N ALA A 196 -9.18 -13.41 9.48
CA ALA A 196 -9.25 -12.62 8.25
C ALA A 196 -9.73 -13.49 7.07
N ASP A 197 -10.45 -12.88 6.13
CA ASP A 197 -10.52 -13.39 4.76
C ASP A 197 -9.22 -13.03 4.05
N TRP A 198 -8.49 -14.02 3.53
CA TRP A 198 -7.17 -13.76 2.94
C TRP A 198 -6.82 -14.65 1.75
N GLN A 199 -6.07 -14.07 0.82
CA GLN A 199 -5.49 -14.73 -0.35
C GLN A 199 -4.01 -14.39 -0.46
N LEU A 200 -3.20 -15.37 -0.86
CA LEU A 200 -1.77 -15.18 -1.08
C LEU A 200 -1.34 -15.73 -2.43
N HIS A 201 -0.76 -14.87 -3.26
CA HIS A 201 -0.12 -15.25 -4.51
C HIS A 201 1.39 -15.10 -4.39
N ALA A 202 2.11 -16.22 -4.46
CA ALA A 202 3.56 -16.24 -4.55
C ALA A 202 3.99 -16.41 -6.01
N TYR A 203 4.83 -15.51 -6.50
CA TYR A 203 5.37 -15.54 -7.85
C TYR A 203 6.77 -16.15 -7.82
N GLY A 204 6.89 -17.36 -8.36
CA GLY A 204 8.18 -18.04 -8.50
C GLY A 204 9.20 -17.21 -9.29
N HIS A 205 10.45 -17.22 -8.85
CA HIS A 205 11.58 -16.47 -9.42
C HIS A 205 11.51 -14.94 -9.33
N ALA A 206 10.38 -14.38 -8.89
CA ALA A 206 10.29 -12.96 -8.59
C ALA A 206 10.96 -12.68 -7.23
N ARG A 207 11.66 -11.55 -7.15
CA ARG A 207 12.33 -11.06 -5.94
C ARG A 207 11.64 -9.83 -5.37
N HIS A 208 12.30 -9.11 -4.47
CA HIS A 208 11.77 -7.88 -3.92
C HIS A 208 11.56 -6.82 -5.01
N ALA A 209 10.55 -5.97 -4.83
CA ALA A 209 10.21 -4.88 -5.74
C ALA A 209 10.05 -5.32 -7.22
N PHE A 210 9.52 -6.53 -7.45
CA PHE A 210 9.33 -7.09 -8.79
C PHE A 210 8.44 -6.26 -9.72
N THR A 211 7.64 -5.32 -9.20
CA THR A 211 6.81 -4.40 -10.00
C THR A 211 7.56 -3.14 -10.43
N PHE A 212 8.79 -2.94 -9.94
CA PHE A 212 9.50 -1.70 -10.18
C PHE A 212 10.29 -1.75 -11.50
N ALA A 213 9.66 -1.23 -12.57
CA ALA A 213 10.15 -1.32 -13.93
C ALA A 213 11.60 -0.80 -14.09
N GLY A 214 12.45 -1.63 -14.69
CA GLY A 214 13.86 -1.30 -14.93
C GLY A 214 14.80 -1.58 -13.76
N ALA A 215 14.29 -1.97 -12.59
CA ALA A 215 15.14 -2.33 -11.45
C ALA A 215 15.97 -3.60 -11.74
N ASN A 216 17.28 -3.52 -11.52
CA ASN A 216 18.19 -4.65 -11.70
C ASN A 216 19.38 -4.55 -10.73
N PHE A 217 19.10 -4.79 -9.46
CA PHE A 217 20.06 -4.78 -8.34
C PHE A 217 20.04 -6.16 -7.65
N PRO A 218 20.49 -7.23 -8.33
CA PRO A 218 20.38 -8.61 -7.83
C PRO A 218 21.10 -8.82 -6.49
N GLU A 219 22.17 -8.07 -6.22
CA GLU A 219 22.92 -8.08 -4.95
C GLU A 219 22.10 -7.55 -3.77
N ARG A 220 21.09 -6.71 -4.04
CA ARG A 220 20.12 -6.21 -3.04
C ARG A 220 18.83 -7.03 -3.04
N GLY A 221 18.73 -8.06 -3.89
CA GLY A 221 17.51 -8.83 -4.09
C GLY A 221 16.38 -8.05 -4.78
N ILE A 222 16.68 -6.95 -5.48
CA ILE A 222 15.70 -6.09 -6.15
C ILE A 222 15.82 -6.29 -7.66
N VAL A 223 14.83 -6.92 -8.29
CA VAL A 223 14.85 -7.21 -9.73
C VAL A 223 13.44 -7.11 -10.29
N TYR A 224 13.28 -6.36 -11.38
CA TYR A 224 12.02 -6.27 -12.11
C TYR A 224 11.65 -7.61 -12.74
N ASP A 225 10.42 -8.08 -12.51
CA ASP A 225 9.85 -9.23 -13.21
C ASP A 225 8.54 -8.81 -13.90
N ALA A 226 8.59 -8.64 -15.21
CA ALA A 226 7.45 -8.19 -16.00
C ALA A 226 6.25 -9.16 -15.97
N LYS A 227 6.46 -10.46 -15.73
CA LYS A 227 5.37 -11.43 -15.64
C LYS A 227 4.69 -11.33 -14.28
N ALA A 228 5.47 -11.27 -13.20
CA ALA A 228 4.95 -11.09 -11.84
C ALA A 228 4.23 -9.75 -11.70
N ASP A 229 4.80 -8.66 -12.25
CA ASP A 229 4.19 -7.34 -12.31
C ASP A 229 2.78 -7.41 -12.94
N ARG A 230 2.67 -7.89 -14.18
CA ARG A 230 1.38 -8.01 -14.87
C ARG A 230 0.37 -8.88 -14.13
N ARG A 231 0.81 -10.01 -13.57
CA ARG A 231 -0.07 -10.95 -12.84
C ARG A 231 -0.55 -10.36 -11.51
N SER A 232 0.34 -9.70 -10.78
CA SER A 232 0.02 -9.03 -9.52
C SER A 232 -0.97 -7.89 -9.74
N TRP A 233 -0.78 -7.09 -10.80
CA TRP A 233 -1.73 -6.05 -11.18
C TRP A 233 -3.11 -6.62 -11.52
N ALA A 234 -3.17 -7.70 -12.31
CA ALA A 234 -4.44 -8.35 -12.64
C ALA A 234 -5.16 -8.90 -11.40
N ALA A 235 -4.42 -9.55 -10.49
CA ALA A 235 -4.97 -10.06 -9.23
C ALA A 235 -5.50 -8.94 -8.33
N MET A 236 -4.72 -7.86 -8.15
CA MET A 236 -5.15 -6.68 -7.38
C MET A 236 -6.43 -6.07 -7.96
N LYS A 237 -6.53 -5.91 -9.28
CA LYS A 237 -7.74 -5.37 -9.92
C LYS A 237 -8.96 -6.25 -9.68
N GLY A 238 -8.80 -7.57 -9.75
CA GLY A 238 -9.90 -8.50 -9.47
C GLY A 238 -10.37 -8.38 -8.03
N PHE A 239 -9.42 -8.35 -7.09
CA PHE A 239 -9.71 -8.24 -5.65
C PHE A 239 -10.35 -6.90 -5.26
N LEU A 240 -9.93 -5.79 -5.87
CA LEU A 240 -10.55 -4.47 -5.63
C LEU A 240 -11.95 -4.32 -6.25
N ALA A 241 -12.36 -5.22 -7.13
CA ALA A 241 -13.64 -5.17 -7.82
C ALA A 241 -14.73 -6.05 -7.17
N GLU A 242 -14.35 -6.91 -6.23
CA GLU A 242 -15.25 -7.68 -5.36
C GLU A 242 -16.04 -6.76 -4.42
#